data_AF-A0A960HUV5-F1
#
_entry.id   AF-A0A960HUV5-F1
#
_cell.length_a   1.000
_cell.length_b   1.000
_cell.length_c   1.000
_cell.angle_alpha   90.00
_cell.angle_beta   90.00
_cell.angle_gamma   90.00
#
_symmetry.space_group_name_H-M   'P 1'
#
loop_
_entity.id
_entity.type
_entity.pdbx_description
1 polymer ?
#
loop_
_entity_poly.entity_id
_entity_poly.type
_entity_poly.pdbx_seq_one_letter_code
_entity_poly.pdbx_strand_id
1 'polypeptide(L)'
;DAFTNLHHPHRLVEDNRTVQLDQYPEGYYVTDDLTDRAIDMIRTAKASNPSQPFLCYFAHIAVHAPLQCKPEDLERYRGRYDAGWDALREERFARQLELGVLPPGTVLPPRNAEEGDEVPAWDDLSAEDQELFARYMEVYAAMVDNVDQSVGRLHAALEELGEADNTIFLFLSDNGASREGEAEGTTAYFRTLVSKNITDMEDKDADRAAMDLAGGPRTLVHYPRGWAMASNTPFRLYKINTHAGGHSVPLIWHWPAGGLPTGRRDQWSHVTDILPTLCEAAGVAPPTAR
;
A
#
# COMPACT_ATOMS: atom_id res chain seq x y z
N ASP A 1 15.61 -1.63 -5.71
CA ASP A 1 14.40 -1.76 -6.51
C ASP A 1 13.39 -2.55 -5.70
N ALA A 2 12.18 -2.05 -5.54
CA ALA A 2 11.13 -2.66 -4.71
C ALA A 2 10.47 -3.87 -5.37
N PHE A 3 10.78 -4.14 -6.65
CA PHE A 3 10.36 -5.34 -7.38
C PHE A 3 11.06 -6.60 -6.84
N THR A 4 10.48 -7.21 -5.81
CA THR A 4 11.04 -8.42 -5.19
C THR A 4 9.93 -9.34 -4.69
N ASN A 5 10.27 -10.62 -4.46
CA ASN A 5 9.40 -11.54 -3.74
C ASN A 5 9.47 -11.22 -2.24
N LEU A 6 8.31 -11.07 -1.57
CA LEU A 6 8.23 -10.65 -0.17
C LEU A 6 8.54 -11.78 0.80
N HIS A 7 8.48 -13.04 0.37
CA HIS A 7 8.90 -14.19 1.18
C HIS A 7 10.37 -14.58 0.92
N HIS A 8 10.88 -14.31 -0.28
CA HIS A 8 12.24 -14.63 -0.67
C HIS A 8 12.88 -13.46 -1.42
N PRO A 9 13.18 -12.34 -0.76
CA PRO A 9 13.70 -11.18 -1.46
C PRO A 9 15.04 -11.49 -2.12
N HIS A 10 15.20 -11.07 -3.37
CA HIS A 10 16.40 -11.41 -4.16
C HIS A 10 17.67 -10.76 -3.59
N ARG A 11 17.52 -9.63 -2.90
CA ARG A 11 18.61 -8.90 -2.26
C ARG A 11 18.09 -7.97 -1.16
N LEU A 12 18.70 -8.03 0.00
CA LEU A 12 18.59 -7.02 1.05
C LEU A 12 19.93 -6.27 1.17
N VAL A 13 19.86 -4.98 1.47
CA VAL A 13 21.03 -4.12 1.66
C VAL A 13 20.91 -3.47 3.03
N GLU A 14 21.98 -3.54 3.79
CA GLU A 14 22.12 -2.88 5.09
C GLU A 14 23.37 -1.99 5.01
N ASP A 15 23.21 -0.71 5.33
CA ASP A 15 24.24 0.32 5.12
C ASP A 15 24.81 0.31 3.69
N ASN A 16 26.05 -0.14 3.55
CA ASN A 16 26.79 -0.22 2.29
C ASN A 16 27.12 -1.68 1.90
N ARG A 17 26.42 -2.67 2.45
CA ARG A 17 26.68 -4.09 2.18
C ARG A 17 25.39 -4.85 1.85
N THR A 18 25.51 -5.81 0.95
CA THR A 18 24.47 -6.82 0.75
C THR A 18 24.42 -7.73 1.96
N VAL A 19 23.23 -7.93 2.52
CA VAL A 19 23.00 -8.92 3.57
C VAL A 19 23.24 -10.31 2.95
N GLN A 20 24.24 -11.03 3.46
CA GLN A 20 24.58 -12.37 3.00
C GLN A 20 23.72 -13.38 3.74
N LEU A 21 22.88 -14.10 3.01
CA LEU A 21 22.03 -15.16 3.53
C LEU A 21 22.14 -16.35 2.58
N ASP A 22 22.45 -17.54 3.12
CA ASP A 22 22.42 -18.77 2.33
C ASP A 22 20.98 -19.18 2.01
N GLN A 23 20.06 -18.93 2.96
CA GLN A 23 18.62 -19.20 2.84
C GLN A 23 17.82 -18.31 3.80
N TYR A 24 16.59 -17.97 3.42
CA TYR A 24 15.64 -17.31 4.32
C TYR A 24 15.05 -18.33 5.31
N PRO A 25 14.74 -17.91 6.55
CA PRO A 25 14.06 -18.78 7.51
C PRO A 25 12.65 -19.13 7.02
N GLU A 26 12.13 -20.27 7.49
CA GLU A 26 10.75 -20.64 7.25
C GLU A 26 9.80 -19.57 7.82
N GLY A 27 8.78 -19.20 7.04
CA GLY A 27 7.84 -18.14 7.42
C GLY A 27 8.41 -16.72 7.27
N TYR A 28 9.58 -16.53 6.65
CA TYR A 28 10.10 -15.19 6.39
C TYR A 28 9.11 -14.33 5.58
N TYR A 29 8.95 -13.08 6.00
CA TYR A 29 8.20 -12.06 5.29
C TYR A 29 8.89 -10.71 5.46
N VAL A 30 9.27 -10.08 4.34
CA VAL A 30 10.14 -8.89 4.35
C VAL A 30 9.54 -7.71 5.09
N THR A 31 8.20 -7.55 5.05
CA THR A 31 7.52 -6.49 5.80
C THR A 31 7.77 -6.65 7.30
N ASP A 32 7.72 -7.88 7.82
CA ASP A 32 7.95 -8.15 9.24
C ASP A 32 9.43 -7.96 9.61
N ASP A 33 10.37 -8.46 8.80
CA ASP A 33 11.82 -8.27 9.02
C ASP A 33 12.23 -6.79 9.02
N LEU A 34 11.74 -6.01 8.05
CA LEU A 34 12.01 -4.56 8.01
C LEU A 34 11.40 -3.84 9.22
N THR A 35 10.23 -4.28 9.69
CA THR A 35 9.60 -3.72 10.89
C THR A 35 10.44 -3.98 12.13
N ASP A 36 10.90 -5.23 12.32
CA ASP A 36 11.78 -5.60 13.42
C ASP A 36 13.08 -4.78 13.41
N ARG A 37 13.69 -4.64 12.23
CA ARG A 37 14.90 -3.82 12.07
C ARG A 37 14.67 -2.36 12.43
N ALA A 38 13.55 -1.77 12.02
CA ALA A 38 13.23 -0.39 12.36
C ALA A 38 13.03 -0.21 13.88
N ILE A 39 12.32 -1.14 14.53
CA ILE A 39 12.14 -1.16 15.99
C ILE A 39 13.50 -1.29 16.69
N ASP A 40 14.35 -2.20 16.23
CA ASP A 40 15.69 -2.41 16.81
C ASP A 40 16.59 -1.19 16.65
N MET A 41 16.52 -0.49 15.51
CA MET A 41 17.23 0.77 15.30
C MET A 41 16.77 1.86 16.28
N ILE A 42 15.45 2.01 16.47
CA ILE A 42 14.88 2.97 17.43
C ILE A 42 15.31 2.63 18.85
N ARG A 43 15.14 1.37 19.28
CA ARG A 43 15.55 0.89 20.61
C ARG A 43 17.03 1.11 20.85
N THR A 44 17.88 0.79 19.88
CA THR A 44 19.33 0.98 19.96
C THR A 44 19.70 2.45 20.10
N ALA A 45 19.05 3.33 19.31
CA ALA A 45 19.28 4.77 19.40
C ALA A 45 18.91 5.31 20.79
N LYS A 46 17.73 4.94 21.31
CA LYS A 46 17.26 5.35 22.64
C LYS A 46 18.11 4.79 23.77
N ALA A 47 18.55 3.53 23.67
CA ALA A 47 19.45 2.93 24.66
C ALA A 47 20.82 3.61 24.69
N SER A 48 21.34 4.03 23.52
CA SER A 48 22.64 4.66 23.39
C SER A 48 22.64 6.12 23.88
N ASN A 49 21.58 6.88 23.56
CA ASN A 49 21.42 8.24 24.04
C ASN A 49 19.92 8.56 24.25
N PRO A 50 19.39 8.38 25.48
CA PRO A 50 17.97 8.60 25.76
C PRO A 50 17.47 10.01 25.49
N SER A 51 18.35 11.01 25.48
CA SER A 51 17.97 12.42 25.25
C SER A 51 17.95 12.81 23.78
N GLN A 52 18.56 12.02 22.89
CA GLN A 52 18.65 12.35 21.48
C GLN A 52 17.35 11.98 20.77
N PRO A 53 16.76 12.89 19.98
CA PRO A 53 15.62 12.55 19.12
C PRO A 53 16.08 11.65 17.97
N PHE A 54 15.14 10.94 17.36
CA PHE A 54 15.38 10.11 16.19
C PHE A 54 14.50 10.55 15.02
N LEU A 55 14.94 10.21 13.81
CA LEU A 55 14.12 10.22 12.60
C LEU A 55 14.13 8.80 12.03
N CYS A 56 12.97 8.15 12.03
CA CYS A 56 12.79 6.87 11.36
C CYS A 56 12.03 7.10 10.05
N TYR A 57 12.72 6.95 8.92
CA TYR A 57 12.07 6.94 7.62
C TYR A 57 11.79 5.49 7.22
N PHE A 58 10.55 5.05 7.45
CA PHE A 58 10.14 3.67 7.18
C PHE A 58 9.24 3.62 5.93
N ALA A 59 9.86 3.32 4.79
CA ALA A 59 9.18 3.17 3.52
C ALA A 59 8.92 1.69 3.22
N HIS A 60 7.66 1.26 3.39
CA HIS A 60 7.26 -0.10 3.06
C HIS A 60 7.45 -0.42 1.57
N ILE A 61 7.81 -1.68 1.29
CA ILE A 61 7.69 -2.27 -0.05
C ILE A 61 6.22 -2.60 -0.33
N ALA A 62 5.52 -3.15 0.66
CA ALA A 62 4.09 -3.38 0.60
C ALA A 62 3.33 -2.02 0.53
N VAL A 63 2.26 -1.89 -0.23
CA VAL A 63 1.51 -2.94 -0.94
C VAL A 63 1.81 -2.99 -2.45
N HIS A 64 3.04 -2.65 -2.86
CA HIS A 64 3.44 -2.72 -4.25
C HIS A 64 3.50 -4.19 -4.75
N ALA A 65 3.31 -4.36 -6.06
CA ALA A 65 3.45 -5.65 -6.72
C ALA A 65 4.91 -6.17 -6.71
N PRO A 66 5.13 -7.51 -6.75
CA PRO A 66 4.10 -8.56 -6.77
C PRO A 66 3.31 -8.65 -5.46
N LEU A 67 2.00 -8.84 -5.56
CA LEU A 67 1.14 -8.94 -4.40
C LEU A 67 1.34 -10.28 -3.70
N GLN A 68 1.87 -10.24 -2.48
CA GLN A 68 2.20 -11.40 -1.66
C GLN A 68 1.99 -11.09 -0.18
N CYS A 69 1.34 -12.01 0.53
CA CYS A 69 0.91 -11.82 1.90
C CYS A 69 1.11 -13.10 2.72
N LYS A 70 0.98 -12.99 4.04
CA LYS A 70 0.99 -14.15 4.92
C LYS A 70 -0.28 -15.01 4.72
N PRO A 71 -0.18 -16.35 4.62
CA PRO A 71 -1.33 -17.22 4.35
C PRO A 71 -2.48 -17.06 5.35
N GLU A 72 -2.16 -16.89 6.63
CA GLU A 72 -3.12 -16.72 7.72
C GLU A 72 -3.92 -15.41 7.63
N ASP A 73 -3.35 -14.36 7.03
CA ASP A 73 -4.04 -13.09 6.82
C ASP A 73 -4.89 -13.14 5.55
N LEU A 74 -4.43 -13.83 4.51
CA LEU A 74 -5.22 -14.06 3.29
C LEU A 74 -6.55 -14.74 3.58
N GLU A 75 -6.55 -15.74 4.46
CA GLU A 75 -7.77 -16.47 4.82
C GLU A 75 -8.85 -15.57 5.43
N ARG A 76 -8.47 -14.48 6.11
CA ARG A 76 -9.43 -13.54 6.73
C ARG A 76 -10.28 -12.80 5.71
N TYR A 77 -9.81 -12.69 4.47
CA TYR A 77 -10.46 -11.95 3.40
C TYR A 77 -11.25 -12.85 2.45
N ARG A 78 -11.27 -14.18 2.66
CA ARG A 78 -11.98 -15.13 1.81
C ARG A 78 -13.44 -14.70 1.61
N GLY A 79 -13.85 -14.49 0.37
CA GLY A 79 -15.21 -14.10 -0.03
C GLY A 79 -15.56 -12.64 0.25
N ARG A 80 -14.66 -11.82 0.80
CA ARG A 80 -14.94 -10.41 1.11
C ARG A 80 -15.21 -9.58 -0.16
N TYR A 81 -14.67 -10.00 -1.30
CA TYR A 81 -14.64 -9.22 -2.53
C TYR A 81 -15.52 -9.79 -3.65
N ASP A 82 -16.35 -10.81 -3.37
CA ASP A 82 -17.21 -11.49 -4.35
C ASP A 82 -18.28 -10.56 -4.95
N ALA A 83 -18.69 -9.53 -4.20
CA ALA A 83 -19.63 -8.52 -4.68
C ALA A 83 -19.02 -7.56 -5.73
N GLY A 84 -17.70 -7.59 -5.92
CA GLY A 84 -17.03 -6.86 -6.98
C GLY A 84 -16.69 -5.40 -6.72
N TRP A 85 -15.96 -4.81 -7.66
CA TRP A 85 -15.44 -3.45 -7.55
C TRP A 85 -16.53 -2.38 -7.60
N ASP A 86 -17.64 -2.60 -8.30
CA ASP A 86 -18.74 -1.63 -8.39
C ASP A 86 -19.45 -1.50 -7.03
N ALA A 87 -19.83 -2.63 -6.42
CA ALA A 87 -20.44 -2.65 -5.10
C ALA A 87 -19.49 -2.08 -4.03
N LEU A 88 -18.20 -2.47 -4.05
CA LEU A 88 -17.21 -1.94 -3.11
C LEU A 88 -17.00 -0.43 -3.28
N ARG A 89 -17.02 0.07 -4.51
CA ARG A 89 -16.89 1.49 -4.83
C ARG A 89 -18.07 2.29 -4.28
N GLU A 90 -19.29 1.77 -4.40
CA GLU A 90 -20.48 2.38 -3.79
C GLU A 90 -20.42 2.35 -2.25
N GLU A 91 -20.03 1.22 -1.66
CA GLU A 91 -19.86 1.06 -0.20
C GLU A 91 -18.86 2.09 0.34
N ARG A 92 -17.67 2.19 -0.28
CA ARG A 92 -16.64 3.14 0.14
C ARG A 92 -17.07 4.58 -0.03
N PHE A 93 -17.75 4.90 -1.12
CA PHE A 93 -18.26 6.25 -1.36
C PHE A 93 -19.26 6.67 -0.28
N ALA A 94 -20.23 5.80 0.02
CA ALA A 94 -21.20 6.04 1.08
C ALA A 94 -20.52 6.20 2.45
N ARG A 95 -19.55 5.34 2.77
CA ARG A 95 -18.80 5.41 4.03
C ARG A 95 -17.94 6.68 4.13
N GLN A 96 -17.31 7.12 3.03
CA GLN A 96 -16.54 8.35 2.99
C GLN A 96 -17.40 9.59 3.19
N LEU A 97 -18.65 9.59 2.69
CA LEU A 97 -19.64 10.63 2.97
C LEU A 97 -20.07 10.62 4.44
N GLU A 98 -20.37 9.44 4.99
CA GLU A 98 -20.76 9.27 6.39
C GLU A 98 -19.67 9.75 7.37
N LEU A 99 -18.41 9.42 7.08
CA LEU A 99 -17.24 9.84 7.86
C LEU A 99 -16.88 11.32 7.63
N GLY A 100 -17.52 12.00 6.67
CA GLY A 100 -17.21 13.38 6.31
C GLY A 100 -15.85 13.57 5.64
N VAL A 101 -15.23 12.49 5.14
CA VAL A 101 -14.00 12.55 4.32
C VAL A 101 -14.29 13.30 3.02
N LEU A 102 -15.45 13.00 2.42
CA LEU A 102 -15.96 13.70 1.25
C LEU A 102 -16.99 14.77 1.67
N PRO A 103 -17.00 15.94 1.01
CA PRO A 103 -18.02 16.96 1.24
C PRO A 103 -19.43 16.45 0.92
N PRO A 104 -20.47 16.88 1.66
CA PRO A 104 -21.86 16.62 1.28
C PRO A 104 -22.16 17.09 -0.15
N GLY A 105 -22.94 16.29 -0.89
CA GLY A 105 -23.29 16.59 -2.29
C GLY A 105 -22.21 16.21 -3.30
N THR A 106 -21.09 15.60 -2.87
CA THR A 106 -20.17 14.92 -3.80
C THR A 106 -20.93 13.89 -4.62
N VAL A 107 -20.59 13.77 -5.90
CA VAL A 107 -21.18 12.81 -6.83
C VAL A 107 -20.13 11.76 -7.16
N LEU A 108 -20.48 10.48 -7.07
CA LEU A 108 -19.62 9.40 -7.53
C LEU A 108 -19.56 9.44 -9.06
N PRO A 109 -18.39 9.65 -9.69
CA PRO A 109 -18.29 9.66 -11.14
C PRO A 109 -18.61 8.27 -11.72
N PRO A 110 -18.93 8.19 -13.03
CA PRO A 110 -19.05 6.90 -13.70
C PRO A 110 -17.74 6.10 -13.60
N ARG A 111 -17.78 4.84 -14.06
CA ARG A 111 -16.57 4.05 -14.27
C ARG A 111 -15.61 4.78 -15.22
N ASN A 112 -14.32 4.51 -15.08
CA ASN A 112 -13.33 5.00 -16.04
C ASN A 112 -13.63 4.40 -17.42
N ALA A 113 -13.55 5.23 -18.46
CA ALA A 113 -13.98 4.95 -19.83
C ALA A 113 -13.01 5.54 -20.87
N GLU A 114 -11.87 6.05 -20.40
CA GLU A 114 -10.78 6.55 -21.20
C GLU A 114 -10.10 5.40 -21.94
N GLU A 115 -9.67 5.66 -23.18
CA GLU A 115 -9.01 4.66 -24.02
C GLU A 115 -7.80 4.05 -23.30
N GLY A 116 -7.82 2.73 -23.12
CA GLY A 116 -6.79 1.96 -22.44
C GLY A 116 -6.88 1.96 -20.90
N ASP A 117 -7.91 2.59 -20.33
CA ASP A 117 -8.18 2.68 -18.90
C ASP A 117 -9.64 2.31 -18.54
N GLU A 118 -10.36 1.73 -19.49
CA GLU A 118 -11.75 1.32 -19.35
C GLU A 118 -11.93 0.24 -18.28
N VAL A 119 -12.96 0.40 -17.45
CA VAL A 119 -13.36 -0.60 -16.46
C VAL A 119 -14.74 -1.14 -16.84
N PRO A 120 -14.88 -2.46 -17.14
CA PRO A 120 -16.20 -3.05 -17.39
C PRO A 120 -17.05 -3.06 -16.12
N ALA A 121 -18.36 -3.22 -16.26
CA ALA A 121 -19.20 -3.49 -15.09
C ALA A 121 -18.82 -4.87 -14.54
N TRP A 122 -18.81 -5.02 -13.21
CA TRP A 122 -18.51 -6.31 -12.58
C TRP A 122 -19.46 -7.42 -13.05
N ASP A 123 -20.74 -7.09 -13.23
CA ASP A 123 -21.77 -8.04 -13.67
C ASP A 123 -21.66 -8.46 -15.14
N ASP A 124 -20.84 -7.75 -15.94
CA ASP A 124 -20.56 -8.13 -17.34
C ASP A 124 -19.45 -9.20 -17.44
N LEU A 125 -18.77 -9.51 -16.34
CA LEU A 125 -17.71 -10.51 -16.29
C LEU A 125 -18.27 -11.94 -16.23
N SER A 126 -17.45 -12.90 -16.67
CA SER A 126 -17.73 -14.31 -16.42
C SER A 126 -17.59 -14.64 -14.93
N ALA A 127 -18.33 -15.65 -14.44
CA ALA A 127 -18.20 -16.10 -13.05
C ALA A 127 -16.76 -16.52 -12.68
N GLU A 128 -16.04 -17.13 -13.62
CA GLU A 128 -14.64 -17.54 -13.44
C GLU A 128 -13.70 -16.32 -13.31
N ASP A 129 -13.97 -15.24 -14.07
CA ASP A 129 -13.22 -13.98 -13.94
C ASP A 129 -13.55 -13.27 -12.64
N GLN A 130 -14.81 -13.25 -12.22
CA GLN A 130 -15.22 -12.68 -10.92
C GLN A 130 -14.49 -13.38 -9.76
N GLU A 131 -14.45 -14.71 -9.76
CA GLU A 131 -13.75 -15.50 -8.73
C GLU A 131 -12.25 -15.18 -8.71
N LEU A 132 -11.58 -15.23 -9.87
CA LEU A 132 -10.16 -14.93 -9.98
C LEU A 132 -9.83 -13.49 -9.54
N PHE A 133 -10.63 -12.52 -9.99
CA PHE A 133 -10.36 -11.11 -9.71
C PHE A 133 -10.64 -10.76 -8.25
N ALA A 134 -11.65 -11.38 -7.63
CA ALA A 134 -11.90 -11.26 -6.20
C ALA A 134 -10.70 -11.80 -5.41
N ARG A 135 -10.17 -12.98 -5.81
CA ARG A 135 -8.99 -13.58 -5.18
C ARG A 135 -7.77 -12.64 -5.20
N TYR A 136 -7.52 -11.93 -6.29
CA TYR A 136 -6.44 -10.93 -6.33
C TYR A 136 -6.63 -9.78 -5.35
N MET A 137 -7.88 -9.34 -5.14
CA MET A 137 -8.19 -8.28 -4.17
C MET A 137 -8.08 -8.77 -2.72
N GLU A 138 -8.37 -10.03 -2.45
CA GLU A 138 -8.11 -10.65 -1.14
C GLU A 138 -6.62 -10.60 -0.78
N VAL A 139 -5.75 -10.96 -1.72
CA VAL A 139 -4.30 -10.87 -1.55
C VAL A 139 -3.86 -9.44 -1.25
N TYR A 140 -4.36 -8.47 -2.03
CA TYR A 140 -4.08 -7.06 -1.77
C TYR A 140 -4.52 -6.61 -0.38
N ALA A 141 -5.74 -6.98 0.02
CA ALA A 141 -6.28 -6.62 1.32
C ALA A 141 -5.47 -7.21 2.48
N ALA A 142 -5.04 -8.46 2.35
CA ALA A 142 -4.15 -9.09 3.31
C ALA A 142 -2.79 -8.39 3.40
N MET A 143 -2.25 -7.87 2.28
CA MET A 143 -1.04 -7.04 2.34
C MET A 143 -1.26 -5.71 3.06
N VAL A 144 -2.42 -5.07 2.88
CA VAL A 144 -2.78 -3.85 3.62
C VAL A 144 -2.86 -4.15 5.12
N ASP A 145 -3.48 -5.27 5.51
CA ASP A 145 -3.50 -5.78 6.88
C ASP A 145 -2.07 -5.99 7.42
N ASN A 146 -1.17 -6.57 6.62
CA ASN A 146 0.22 -6.75 7.02
C ASN A 146 0.97 -5.43 7.27
N VAL A 147 0.66 -4.37 6.51
CA VAL A 147 1.18 -3.02 6.78
C VAL A 147 0.58 -2.46 8.07
N ASP A 148 -0.73 -2.63 8.31
CA ASP A 148 -1.38 -2.18 9.56
C ASP A 148 -0.78 -2.88 10.80
N GLN A 149 -0.56 -4.20 10.74
CA GLN A 149 0.13 -4.96 11.78
C GLN A 149 1.54 -4.41 12.06
N SER A 150 2.29 -4.07 11.01
CA SER A 150 3.62 -3.44 11.13
C SER A 150 3.55 -2.08 11.82
N VAL A 151 2.60 -1.23 11.42
CA VAL A 151 2.34 0.07 12.06
C VAL A 151 1.99 -0.11 13.54
N GLY A 152 1.14 -1.09 13.86
CA GLY A 152 0.79 -1.43 15.24
C GLY A 152 2.00 -1.85 16.08
N ARG A 153 2.91 -2.66 15.52
CA ARG A 153 4.16 -3.07 16.18
C ARG A 153 5.11 -1.90 16.42
N LEU A 154 5.26 -1.01 15.45
CA LEU A 154 6.07 0.21 15.59
C LEU A 154 5.50 1.11 16.70
N HIS A 155 4.19 1.34 16.70
CA HIS A 155 3.53 2.13 17.73
C HIS A 155 3.70 1.52 19.13
N ALA A 156 3.46 0.21 19.27
CA ALA A 156 3.63 -0.50 20.53
C ALA A 156 5.07 -0.40 21.06
N ALA A 157 6.08 -0.50 20.19
CA ALA A 157 7.47 -0.31 20.59
C ALA A 157 7.75 1.12 21.10
N LEU A 158 7.12 2.14 20.52
CA LEU A 158 7.21 3.52 21.01
C LEU A 158 6.51 3.69 22.37
N GLU A 159 5.38 3.03 22.59
CA GLU A 159 4.69 3.02 23.89
C GLU A 159 5.55 2.36 24.97
N GLU A 160 6.15 1.20 24.67
CA GLU A 160 7.08 0.51 25.58
C GLU A 160 8.29 1.38 25.96
N LEU A 161 8.79 2.20 25.02
CA LEU A 161 9.88 3.13 25.26
C LEU A 161 9.45 4.42 25.97
N GLY A 162 8.14 4.68 26.11
CA GLY A 162 7.61 5.93 26.62
C GLY A 162 7.79 7.13 25.66
N GLU A 163 7.98 6.86 24.37
CA GLU A 163 8.26 7.86 23.33
C GLU A 163 7.05 8.15 22.43
N ALA A 164 5.96 7.37 22.53
CA ALA A 164 4.79 7.47 21.64
C ALA A 164 4.19 8.88 21.60
N ASP A 165 3.92 9.49 22.76
CA ASP A 165 3.27 10.80 22.84
C ASP A 165 4.11 11.92 22.18
N ASN A 166 5.44 11.83 22.28
CA ASN A 166 6.36 12.83 21.76
C ASN A 166 6.93 12.46 20.37
N THR A 167 6.42 11.40 19.75
CA THR A 167 6.78 11.02 18.39
C THR A 167 5.74 11.57 17.42
N ILE A 168 6.20 12.22 16.35
CA ILE A 168 5.35 12.55 15.21
C ILE A 168 5.22 11.28 14.35
N PHE A 169 4.04 10.66 14.34
CA PHE A 169 3.73 9.58 13.43
C PHE A 169 3.05 10.14 12.17
N LEU A 170 3.70 9.97 11.03
CA LEU A 170 3.22 10.41 9.72
C LEU A 170 3.06 9.18 8.82
N PHE A 171 1.84 8.96 8.32
CA PHE A 171 1.52 7.87 7.40
C PHE A 171 0.92 8.43 6.11
N LEU A 172 1.45 8.00 4.97
CA LEU A 172 0.96 8.37 3.65
C LEU A 172 1.28 7.30 2.61
N SER A 173 0.56 7.33 1.50
CA SER A 173 0.94 6.60 0.28
C SER A 173 1.78 7.50 -0.63
N ASP A 174 2.64 6.92 -1.46
CA ASP A 174 3.52 7.64 -2.39
C ASP A 174 2.80 8.14 -3.66
N ASN A 175 1.72 7.45 -4.05
CA ASN A 175 0.85 7.78 -5.18
C ASN A 175 -0.52 7.10 -5.01
N GLY A 176 -1.47 7.39 -5.91
CA GLY A 176 -2.74 6.67 -5.94
C GLY A 176 -2.61 5.18 -6.31
N ALA A 177 -3.74 4.47 -6.35
CA ALA A 177 -3.76 3.02 -6.60
C ALA A 177 -3.09 2.64 -7.93
N SER A 178 -2.45 1.46 -7.96
CA SER A 178 -1.73 0.97 -9.15
C SER A 178 -2.67 0.24 -10.09
N ARG A 179 -2.60 0.53 -11.38
CA ARG A 179 -3.33 -0.19 -12.44
C ARG A 179 -2.44 -1.11 -13.28
N GLU A 180 -1.27 -1.48 -12.76
CA GLU A 180 -0.23 -2.14 -13.56
C GLU A 180 -0.55 -3.60 -13.94
N GLY A 181 -1.53 -4.21 -13.27
CA GLY A 181 -2.16 -5.48 -13.66
C GLY A 181 -3.14 -5.36 -14.82
N GLU A 182 -3.23 -4.19 -15.45
CA GLU A 182 -4.01 -3.97 -16.67
C GLU A 182 -5.51 -4.33 -16.50
N ALA A 183 -6.16 -4.85 -17.55
CA ALA A 183 -7.61 -5.08 -17.55
C ALA A 183 -8.02 -6.27 -16.67
N GLU A 184 -7.17 -7.31 -16.60
CA GLU A 184 -7.54 -8.62 -16.04
C GLU A 184 -6.72 -9.02 -14.81
N GLY A 185 -5.66 -8.30 -14.46
CA GLY A 185 -4.70 -8.76 -13.47
C GLY A 185 -3.87 -9.92 -14.01
N THR A 186 -3.07 -10.53 -13.15
CA THR A 186 -2.12 -11.59 -13.55
C THR A 186 -1.54 -12.25 -12.32
N THR A 187 -1.27 -13.56 -12.38
CA THR A 187 -0.42 -14.27 -11.41
C THR A 187 1.07 -14.21 -11.79
N ALA A 188 1.41 -13.59 -12.92
CA ALA A 188 2.75 -13.53 -13.48
C ALA A 188 3.15 -12.08 -13.83
N TYR A 189 3.10 -11.17 -12.86
CA TYR A 189 3.29 -9.72 -13.05
C TYR A 189 4.52 -9.33 -13.87
N PHE A 190 5.68 -9.98 -13.71
CA PHE A 190 6.87 -9.65 -14.52
C PHE A 190 6.72 -10.01 -15.99
N ARG A 191 6.00 -11.09 -16.34
CA ARG A 191 5.64 -11.41 -17.73
C ARG A 191 4.82 -10.25 -18.30
N THR A 192 3.80 -9.81 -17.58
CA THR A 192 2.93 -8.69 -18.00
C THR A 192 3.76 -7.42 -18.17
N LEU A 193 4.62 -7.02 -17.22
CA LEU A 193 5.45 -5.82 -17.34
C LEU A 193 6.38 -5.82 -18.57
N VAL A 194 7.06 -6.93 -18.86
CA VAL A 194 8.04 -7.00 -19.97
C VAL A 194 7.33 -7.12 -21.32
N SER A 195 6.14 -7.72 -21.36
CA SER A 195 5.39 -7.98 -22.60
C SER A 195 4.56 -6.80 -23.10
N LYS A 196 4.32 -5.76 -22.28
CA LYS A 196 3.50 -4.56 -22.60
C LYS A 196 3.77 -3.90 -23.96
N ASN A 197 4.93 -4.13 -24.58
CA ASN A 197 5.32 -3.55 -25.86
C ASN A 197 5.75 -4.57 -26.94
N ILE A 198 5.57 -5.87 -26.71
CA ILE A 198 6.16 -6.91 -27.57
C ILE A 198 5.09 -7.87 -28.12
N THR A 199 4.23 -8.43 -27.27
CA THR A 199 3.19 -9.42 -27.64
C THR A 199 2.16 -9.52 -26.53
N ASP A 200 0.90 -9.83 -26.86
CA ASP A 200 -0.08 -10.26 -25.87
C ASP A 200 0.33 -11.63 -25.32
N MET A 201 0.71 -11.65 -24.04
CA MET A 201 1.12 -12.85 -23.31
C MET A 201 0.20 -13.11 -22.11
N GLU A 202 -0.97 -12.45 -22.06
CA GLU A 202 -1.95 -12.70 -21.01
C GLU A 202 -2.56 -14.10 -21.18
N ASP A 203 -2.72 -14.82 -20.07
CA ASP A 203 -3.18 -16.21 -20.07
C ASP A 203 -3.99 -16.46 -18.80
N LYS A 204 -5.30 -16.18 -18.89
CA LYS A 204 -6.23 -16.37 -17.78
C LYS A 204 -6.39 -17.82 -17.37
N ASP A 205 -6.21 -18.78 -18.28
CA ASP A 205 -6.31 -20.19 -17.93
C ASP A 205 -5.13 -20.62 -17.06
N ALA A 206 -3.92 -20.13 -17.38
CA ALA A 206 -2.76 -20.29 -16.51
C ALA A 206 -2.95 -19.59 -15.15
N ASP A 207 -3.55 -18.39 -15.14
CA ASP A 207 -3.84 -17.64 -13.92
C ASP A 207 -4.87 -18.36 -13.03
N ARG A 208 -5.96 -18.90 -13.59
CA ARG A 208 -6.94 -19.74 -12.88
C ARG A 208 -6.30 -21.00 -12.33
N ALA A 209 -5.46 -21.68 -13.11
CA ALA A 209 -4.74 -22.87 -12.65
C ALA A 209 -3.76 -22.57 -11.50
N ALA A 210 -3.31 -21.32 -11.36
CA ALA A 210 -2.43 -20.85 -10.29
C ALA A 210 -3.16 -20.13 -9.14
N MET A 211 -4.49 -20.03 -9.17
CA MET A 211 -5.29 -19.24 -8.22
C MET A 211 -5.08 -19.66 -6.75
N ASP A 212 -4.97 -20.97 -6.49
CA ASP A 212 -4.70 -21.50 -5.14
C ASP A 212 -3.31 -21.09 -4.60
N LEU A 213 -2.39 -20.71 -5.49
CA LEU A 213 -1.05 -20.22 -5.15
C LEU A 213 -0.99 -18.69 -5.06
N ALA A 214 -2.09 -17.98 -5.32
CA ALA A 214 -2.15 -16.52 -5.28
C ALA A 214 -1.79 -15.99 -3.89
N GLY A 215 -0.92 -14.97 -3.87
CA GLY A 215 -0.42 -14.35 -2.64
C GLY A 215 0.78 -15.07 -2.01
N GLY A 216 1.10 -16.29 -2.43
CA GLY A 216 2.26 -17.03 -1.97
C GLY A 216 3.54 -16.75 -2.77
N PRO A 217 4.69 -17.33 -2.38
CA PRO A 217 5.98 -17.09 -3.02
C PRO A 217 6.10 -17.62 -4.45
N ARG A 218 5.14 -18.41 -4.92
CA ARG A 218 5.18 -19.09 -6.24
C ARG A 218 4.43 -18.33 -7.33
N THR A 219 3.72 -17.27 -6.97
CA THR A 219 3.02 -16.38 -7.90
C THR A 219 3.48 -14.95 -7.71
N LEU A 220 3.26 -14.13 -8.72
CA LEU A 220 3.58 -12.72 -8.77
C LEU A 220 2.31 -11.96 -9.11
N VAL A 221 1.38 -11.89 -8.14
CA VAL A 221 0.03 -11.39 -8.39
C VAL A 221 0.02 -9.88 -8.66
N HIS A 222 -0.86 -9.41 -9.52
CA HIS A 222 -1.37 -8.03 -9.52
C HIS A 222 -2.88 -8.08 -9.83
N TYR A 223 -3.68 -7.23 -9.18
CA TYR A 223 -5.12 -7.14 -9.44
C TYR A 223 -5.43 -6.38 -10.75
N PRO A 224 -6.63 -6.57 -11.34
CA PRO A 224 -7.13 -5.76 -12.46
C PRO A 224 -7.47 -4.32 -12.08
N ARG A 225 -7.39 -3.41 -13.06
CA ARG A 225 -7.61 -1.95 -12.89
C ARG A 225 -8.97 -1.58 -12.29
N GLY A 226 -9.98 -2.45 -12.36
CA GLY A 226 -11.26 -2.26 -11.66
C GLY A 226 -11.09 -2.10 -10.14
N TRP A 227 -10.17 -2.87 -9.54
CA TRP A 227 -9.83 -2.72 -8.12
C TRP A 227 -9.00 -1.47 -7.82
N ALA A 228 -8.18 -0.99 -8.77
CA ALA A 228 -7.53 0.31 -8.66
C ALA A 228 -8.59 1.43 -8.59
N MET A 229 -9.64 1.34 -9.41
CA MET A 229 -10.73 2.33 -9.46
C MET A 229 -11.53 2.33 -8.16
N ALA A 230 -11.87 1.15 -7.65
CA ALA A 230 -12.54 1.03 -6.35
C ALA A 230 -11.67 1.56 -5.19
N SER A 231 -10.35 1.41 -5.27
CA SER A 231 -9.42 1.92 -4.25
C SER A 231 -9.27 3.44 -4.29
N ASN A 232 -9.34 4.05 -5.48
CA ASN A 232 -9.24 5.50 -5.65
C ASN A 232 -10.55 6.26 -5.43
N THR A 233 -11.64 5.59 -5.05
CA THR A 233 -12.96 6.21 -4.84
C THR A 233 -12.87 7.52 -4.04
N PRO A 234 -13.45 8.63 -4.54
CA PRO A 234 -14.23 8.79 -5.78
C PRO A 234 -13.38 9.26 -6.98
N PHE A 235 -12.06 9.37 -6.80
CA PHE A 235 -11.18 10.03 -7.74
C PHE A 235 -10.96 9.24 -9.04
N ARG A 236 -10.75 10.00 -10.12
CA ARG A 236 -10.59 9.51 -11.49
C ARG A 236 -9.14 9.07 -11.74
N LEU A 237 -8.98 7.95 -12.46
CA LEU A 237 -7.71 7.30 -12.82
C LEU A 237 -6.77 6.98 -11.64
N TYR A 238 -5.47 6.81 -11.89
CA TYR A 238 -4.56 5.99 -11.08
C TYR A 238 -3.15 6.58 -10.98
N LYS A 239 -2.24 5.88 -10.27
CA LYS A 239 -0.78 6.06 -10.37
C LYS A 239 -0.40 6.32 -11.83
N ILE A 240 0.60 7.18 -12.07
CA ILE A 240 1.07 7.72 -13.37
C ILE A 240 0.17 8.76 -14.05
N ASN A 241 -1.07 8.99 -13.59
CA ASN A 241 -1.94 10.04 -14.14
C ASN A 241 -1.90 11.33 -13.30
N THR A 242 -2.17 12.47 -13.95
CA THR A 242 -2.32 13.79 -13.31
C THR A 242 -3.73 14.09 -12.81
N HIS A 243 -4.65 13.12 -12.91
CA HIS A 243 -5.95 13.20 -12.25
C HIS A 243 -5.81 12.90 -10.76
N ALA A 244 -6.78 13.33 -9.95
CA ALA A 244 -6.74 13.15 -8.51
C ALA A 244 -6.51 11.70 -8.06
N GLY A 245 -6.98 10.69 -8.81
CA GLY A 245 -6.73 9.29 -8.46
C GLY A 245 -5.27 8.85 -8.63
N GLY A 246 -4.41 9.67 -9.23
CA GLY A 246 -2.97 9.43 -9.30
C GLY A 246 -2.14 10.07 -8.20
N HIS A 247 -2.63 11.15 -7.59
CA HIS A 247 -1.82 11.98 -6.69
C HIS A 247 -2.54 12.45 -5.41
N SER A 248 -3.83 12.16 -5.24
CA SER A 248 -4.57 12.40 -4.00
C SER A 248 -4.52 11.13 -3.16
N VAL A 249 -3.71 11.16 -2.12
CA VAL A 249 -3.39 10.03 -1.25
C VAL A 249 -3.85 10.28 0.19
N PRO A 250 -4.09 9.23 1.00
CA PRO A 250 -4.30 9.42 2.43
C PRO A 250 -3.04 10.02 3.08
N LEU A 251 -3.25 10.94 4.03
CA LEU A 251 -2.22 11.47 4.92
C LEU A 251 -2.80 11.51 6.33
N ILE A 252 -2.14 10.81 7.25
CA ILE A 252 -2.44 10.83 8.68
C ILE A 252 -1.26 11.44 9.40
N TRP A 253 -1.55 12.39 10.29
CA TRP A 253 -0.58 13.04 11.14
C TRP A 253 -1.02 12.88 12.59
N HIS A 254 -0.16 12.31 13.42
CA HIS A 254 -0.43 12.07 14.83
C HIS A 254 0.74 12.52 15.68
N TRP A 255 0.50 13.43 16.64
CA TRP A 255 1.50 13.90 17.59
C TRP A 255 0.82 14.40 18.87
N PRO A 256 0.57 13.51 19.86
CA PRO A 256 -0.15 13.85 21.08
C PRO A 256 0.46 15.02 21.86
N ALA A 257 1.78 15.03 22.05
CA ALA A 257 2.49 16.09 22.76
C ALA A 257 2.54 17.42 21.98
N GLY A 258 2.33 17.37 20.66
CA GLY A 258 2.34 18.54 19.78
C GLY A 258 1.10 19.43 19.89
N GLY A 259 0.05 18.99 20.58
CA GLY A 259 -1.20 19.75 20.72
C GLY A 259 -1.92 19.99 19.39
N LEU A 260 -1.73 19.10 18.41
CA LEU A 260 -2.41 19.19 17.12
C LEU A 260 -3.92 18.99 17.32
N PRO A 261 -4.78 19.79 16.66
CA PRO A 261 -6.22 19.53 16.64
C PRO A 261 -6.52 18.15 16.07
N THR A 262 -7.44 17.43 16.69
CA THR A 262 -7.91 16.14 16.19
C THR A 262 -8.95 16.32 15.08
N GLY A 263 -9.02 15.35 14.18
CA GLY A 263 -10.02 15.29 13.11
C GLY A 263 -9.50 15.68 11.74
N ARG A 264 -10.43 15.82 10.79
CA ARG A 264 -10.13 16.04 9.37
C ARG A 264 -9.57 17.43 9.11
N ARG A 265 -8.61 17.50 8.18
CA ARG A 265 -8.06 18.73 7.62
C ARG A 265 -8.40 18.78 6.13
N ASP A 266 -8.80 19.95 5.65
CA ASP A 266 -9.30 20.20 4.29
C ASP A 266 -8.47 21.23 3.52
N GLN A 267 -7.40 21.73 4.15
CA GLN A 267 -6.41 22.56 3.48
C GLN A 267 -5.75 21.76 2.37
N TRP A 268 -5.41 22.46 1.29
CA TRP A 268 -4.51 21.90 0.32
C TRP A 268 -3.14 21.69 0.95
N SER A 269 -2.60 20.49 0.80
CA SER A 269 -1.28 20.09 1.29
C SER A 269 -0.55 19.30 0.21
N HIS A 270 0.76 19.38 0.21
CA HIS A 270 1.63 18.67 -0.72
C HIS A 270 2.82 18.01 0.00
N VAL A 271 3.38 16.95 -0.56
CA VAL A 271 4.50 16.20 0.07
C VAL A 271 5.71 17.09 0.37
N THR A 272 5.90 18.16 -0.38
CA THR A 272 6.95 19.16 -0.17
C THR A 272 6.80 19.95 1.13
N ASP A 273 5.61 19.95 1.73
CA ASP A 273 5.33 20.66 2.98
C ASP A 273 5.84 19.87 4.20
N ILE A 274 6.16 18.58 4.05
CA ILE A 274 6.60 17.72 5.15
C ILE A 274 7.95 18.18 5.72
N LEU A 275 8.96 18.37 4.86
CA LEU A 275 10.31 18.76 5.31
C LEU A 275 10.30 20.08 6.12
N PRO A 276 9.77 21.21 5.61
CA PRO A 276 9.76 22.45 6.39
C PRO A 276 8.95 22.30 7.70
N THR A 277 7.85 21.53 7.69
CA THR A 277 7.06 21.28 8.90
C THR A 277 7.86 20.50 9.96
N LEU A 278 8.59 19.45 9.55
CA LEU A 278 9.44 18.67 10.48
C LEU A 278 10.63 19.50 10.97
N CYS A 279 11.23 20.32 10.12
CA CYS A 279 12.27 21.27 10.51
C CYS A 279 11.77 22.25 11.58
N GLU A 280 10.60 22.86 11.36
CA GLU A 280 9.97 23.76 12.32
C GLU A 280 9.68 23.06 13.66
N ALA A 281 9.09 21.87 13.62
CA ALA A 281 8.81 21.08 14.82
C ALA A 281 10.09 20.69 15.59
N ALA A 282 11.19 20.43 14.88
CA ALA A 282 12.49 20.14 15.48
C ALA A 282 13.28 21.38 15.92
N GLY A 283 12.80 22.61 15.63
CA GLY A 283 13.52 23.84 15.91
C GLY A 283 14.78 24.03 15.04
N VAL A 284 14.82 23.44 13.85
CA VAL A 284 15.94 23.49 12.91
C VAL A 284 15.57 24.31 11.68
N ALA A 285 16.50 25.13 11.17
CA ALA A 285 16.28 25.85 9.92
C ALA A 285 16.26 24.88 8.72
N PRO A 286 15.29 24.98 7.80
CA PRO A 286 15.30 24.20 6.57
C PRO A 286 16.58 24.46 5.74
N PRO A 287 17.11 23.45 5.04
CA PRO A 287 18.28 23.63 4.19
C PRO A 287 18.01 24.63 3.06
N THR A 288 18.94 25.57 2.84
CA THR A 288 18.83 26.62 1.82
C THR A 288 19.49 26.24 0.48
N ALA A 289 20.16 25.09 0.42
CA ALA A 289 20.82 24.54 -0.75
C ALA A 289 20.57 23.02 -0.83
N ARG A 290 20.68 22.48 -2.06
CA ARG A 290 20.63 21.04 -2.33
C ARG A 290 21.98 20.39 -2.12
#